data_AF-A0A3D0R9P1-F1
#
_entry.id   AF-A0A3D0R9P1-F1
#
_cell.length_a   1.000
_cell.length_b   1.000
_cell.length_c   1.000
_cell.angle_alpha   90.00
_cell.angle_beta   90.00
_cell.angle_gamma   90.00
#
_symmetry.space_group_name_H-M   'P 1'
#
loop_
_entity.id
_entity.type
_entity.pdbx_description
1 polymer ?
#
loop_
_entity_poly.entity_id
_entity_poly.type
_entity_poly.pdbx_seq_one_letter_code
_entity_poly.pdbx_strand_id
1 'polypeptide(L)'
;PGARVEQGQIIGYVGSSGRSTGPHLHYEILVNNRKVNPLTVSLPTGEKIPPELLAPFKKRVELVEAEVMATGSLHFAGMELLPSELASN
;
A
#
# COMPACT_ATOMS: atom_id res chain seq x y z
N PRO A 1 -11.29 -11.08 -15.05
CA PRO A 1 -11.37 -11.00 -13.56
C PRO A 1 -10.00 -10.68 -12.96
N GLY A 2 -9.97 -9.97 -11.83
CA GLY A 2 -8.75 -9.67 -11.09
C GLY A 2 -9.06 -9.55 -9.60
N ALA A 3 -8.13 -9.96 -8.76
CA ALA A 3 -8.18 -9.75 -7.32
C ALA A 3 -7.28 -8.56 -6.96
N ARG A 4 -7.71 -7.73 -6.00
CA ARG A 4 -6.83 -6.76 -5.38
C ARG A 4 -5.83 -7.53 -4.51
N VAL A 5 -4.57 -7.10 -4.53
CA VAL A 5 -3.49 -7.68 -3.72
C VAL A 5 -2.77 -6.57 -2.95
N GLU A 6 -2.29 -6.91 -1.76
CA GLU A 6 -1.51 -6.01 -0.91
C GLU A 6 0.00 -6.19 -1.15
N GLN A 7 0.77 -5.15 -0.85
CA GLN A 7 2.22 -5.26 -0.91
C GLN A 7 2.72 -6.30 0.10
N GLY A 8 3.52 -7.26 -0.36
CA GLY A 8 4.05 -8.35 0.48
C GLY A 8 3.13 -9.57 0.57
N GLN A 9 1.93 -9.51 0.00
CA GLN A 9 1.06 -10.67 -0.10
C GLN A 9 1.71 -11.77 -0.94
N ILE A 10 1.65 -13.02 -0.46
CA ILE A 10 2.10 -14.19 -1.21
C ILE A 10 1.13 -14.45 -2.35
N ILE A 11 1.62 -14.39 -3.58
CA ILE A 11 0.83 -14.62 -4.81
C ILE A 11 1.29 -15.85 -5.61
N GLY A 12 2.34 -16.54 -5.15
CA GLY A 12 2.87 -17.72 -5.82
C GLY A 12 4.23 -18.16 -5.27
N TYR A 13 4.74 -19.26 -5.81
CA TYR A 13 6.02 -19.85 -5.44
C TYR A 13 6.93 -19.96 -6.67
N VAL A 14 8.24 -20.03 -6.43
CA VAL A 14 9.25 -20.20 -7.49
C VAL A 14 9.09 -21.53 -8.22
N GLY A 15 9.47 -21.57 -9.49
CA GLY A 15 9.39 -22.77 -10.32
C GLY A 15 10.32 -22.67 -11.52
N SER A 16 10.12 -23.57 -12.49
CA SER A 16 10.91 -23.62 -13.73
C SER A 16 10.05 -23.91 -14.97
N SER A 17 8.78 -23.48 -14.95
CA SER A 17 7.88 -23.63 -16.09
C SER A 17 8.27 -22.71 -17.26
N GLY A 18 7.88 -23.09 -18.49
CA GLY A 18 8.18 -22.32 -19.70
C GLY A 18 9.62 -22.46 -20.18
N ARG A 19 10.17 -21.40 -20.78
CA ARG A 19 11.57 -21.35 -21.24
C ARG A 19 12.47 -20.97 -20.07
N SER A 20 12.96 -21.97 -19.34
CA SER A 20 13.85 -21.80 -18.19
C SER A 20 14.98 -22.82 -18.20
N THR A 21 16.16 -22.44 -17.71
CA THR A 21 17.30 -23.34 -17.50
C THR A 21 17.33 -23.97 -16.10
N GLY A 22 16.54 -23.46 -15.15
CA GLY A 22 16.45 -23.96 -13.78
C GLY A 22 15.52 -23.11 -12.89
N PRO A 23 15.28 -23.48 -11.62
CA PRO A 23 14.31 -22.79 -10.77
C PRO A 23 14.71 -21.36 -10.41
N HIS A 24 13.92 -20.37 -10.85
CA HIS A 24 14.10 -18.95 -10.52
C HIS A 24 12.81 -18.15 -10.70
N LEU A 25 12.80 -16.89 -10.23
CA LEU A 25 11.71 -15.94 -10.45
C LEU A 25 12.12 -14.93 -11.53
N HIS A 26 11.33 -14.85 -12.60
CA HIS A 26 11.43 -13.77 -13.58
C HIS A 26 10.55 -12.59 -13.16
N TYR A 27 11.17 -11.53 -12.64
CA TYR A 27 10.46 -10.32 -12.16
C TYR A 27 10.61 -9.16 -13.15
N GLU A 28 9.48 -8.58 -13.56
CA GLU A 28 9.45 -7.43 -14.48
C GLU A 28 8.58 -6.31 -13.92
N ILE A 29 8.98 -5.07 -14.21
CA ILE A 29 8.16 -3.88 -13.98
C ILE A 29 7.81 -3.26 -15.32
N LEU A 30 6.53 -2.97 -15.51
CA LEU A 30 5.99 -2.28 -16.68
C LEU A 30 5.45 -0.92 -16.27
N VAL A 31 6.02 0.15 -16.84
CA VAL A 31 5.49 1.51 -16.70
C VAL A 31 5.00 1.96 -18.07
N ASN A 32 3.71 2.27 -18.20
CA ASN A 32 3.07 2.61 -19.48
C ASN A 32 3.40 1.58 -20.58
N ASN A 33 3.25 0.29 -20.26
CA ASN A 33 3.56 -0.86 -21.13
C ASN A 33 5.03 -0.98 -21.58
N ARG A 34 5.97 -0.26 -20.96
CA ARG A 34 7.41 -0.39 -21.25
C ARG A 34 8.14 -1.09 -20.11
N LYS A 35 9.00 -2.04 -20.46
CA LYS A 35 9.91 -2.69 -19.51
C LYS A 35 10.92 -1.66 -19.01
N VAL A 36 11.03 -1.54 -17.70
CA VAL A 36 12.00 -0.66 -17.03
C VAL A 36 12.88 -1.50 -16.11
N ASN A 37 14.10 -1.03 -15.86
CA ASN A 37 14.99 -1.69 -14.92
C ASN A 37 14.39 -1.58 -13.50
N PRO A 38 14.04 -2.70 -12.83
CA PRO A 38 13.39 -2.64 -11.53
C PRO A 38 14.22 -1.94 -10.45
N LEU A 39 15.55 -1.95 -10.57
CA LEU A 39 16.46 -1.36 -9.59
C LEU A 39 16.54 0.17 -9.68
N THR A 40 16.05 0.76 -10.76
CA THR A 40 16.11 2.22 -10.99
C THR A 40 14.76 2.91 -10.82
N VAL A 41 13.68 2.14 -10.65
CA VAL A 41 12.35 2.71 -10.49
C VAL A 41 12.23 3.28 -9.09
N SER A 42 11.84 4.56 -9.01
CA SER A 42 11.40 5.17 -7.76
C SER A 42 10.05 4.60 -7.36
N LEU A 43 10.08 3.49 -6.63
CA LEU A 43 8.88 2.94 -6.01
C LEU A 43 8.51 3.80 -4.78
N PRO A 44 7.22 3.99 -4.48
CA PRO A 44 6.80 4.62 -3.23
C PRO A 44 7.25 3.74 -2.07
N THR A 45 8.47 3.99 -1.62
CA THR A 45 9.02 3.43 -0.40
C THR A 45 8.50 4.38 0.65
N GLY A 46 7.44 3.98 1.37
CA GLY A 46 6.81 4.84 2.37
C GLY A 46 7.88 5.47 3.27
N GLU A 47 7.79 6.79 3.49
CA GLU A 47 8.70 7.47 4.40
C GLU A 47 8.57 6.83 5.78
N LYS A 48 9.70 6.42 6.36
CA LYS A 48 9.71 5.87 7.71
C LYS A 48 9.63 7.02 8.69
N ILE A 49 8.66 6.97 9.59
CA ILE A 49 8.55 7.91 10.71
C ILE A 49 9.83 7.81 11.56
N PRO A 50 10.48 8.93 11.90
CA PRO A 50 11.64 8.94 12.78
C PRO A 50 11.35 8.20 14.10
N PRO A 51 12.30 7.42 14.64
CA PRO A 51 12.07 6.61 15.84
C PRO A 51 11.51 7.40 17.03
N GLU A 52 11.95 8.64 17.21
CA GLU A 52 11.51 9.57 18.24
C GLU A 52 10.02 9.96 18.11
N LEU A 53 9.47 9.95 16.90
CA LEU A 53 8.07 10.29 16.64
C LEU A 53 7.14 9.06 16.67
N LEU A 54 7.66 7.84 16.73
CA LEU A 54 6.84 6.62 16.68
C LEU A 54 5.89 6.49 17.89
N ALA A 55 6.39 6.77 19.09
CA ALA A 55 5.56 6.69 20.31
C ALA A 55 4.39 7.70 20.30
N PRO A 56 4.62 9.02 20.07
CA PRO A 56 3.52 9.97 19.99
C PRO A 56 2.60 9.70 18.78
N PHE A 57 3.15 9.25 17.65
CA PHE A 57 2.34 8.87 16.48
C PHE A 57 1.37 7.73 16.80
N LYS A 58 1.85 6.63 17.40
CA LYS A 58 1.00 5.49 17.78
C LYS A 58 -0.11 5.90 18.75
N LYS A 59 0.20 6.76 19.73
CA LYS A 59 -0.80 7.30 20.66
C LYS A 59 -1.86 8.11 19.93
N ARG A 60 -1.47 8.89 18.91
CA ARG A 60 -2.43 9.65 18.09
C ARG A 60 -3.31 8.74 17.24
N VAL A 61 -2.73 7.69 16.64
CA VAL A 61 -3.49 6.67 15.87
C VAL A 61 -4.56 6.03 16.74
N GLU A 62 -4.20 5.57 17.94
CA GLU A 62 -5.15 4.94 18.87
C GLU A 62 -6.34 5.85 19.23
N LEU A 63 -6.08 7.14 19.47
CA LEU A 63 -7.13 8.13 19.75
C LEU A 63 -8.06 8.32 18.55
N VAL A 64 -7.50 8.42 17.34
CA VAL A 64 -8.29 8.60 16.11
C VAL A 64 -9.09 7.34 15.81
N GLU A 65 -8.50 6.16 15.96
CA GLU A 65 -9.22 4.88 15.78
C GLU A 65 -10.39 4.76 16.76
N ALA A 66 -10.18 5.09 18.04
CA ALA A 66 -11.25 5.10 19.04
C ALA A 66 -12.39 6.07 18.67
N GLU A 67 -12.04 7.25 18.18
CA GLU A 67 -13.02 8.24 17.71
C GLU A 67 -13.83 7.71 16.52
N VAL A 68 -13.15 7.21 15.49
CA VAL A 68 -13.79 6.63 14.30
C VAL A 68 -14.71 5.48 14.65
N MET A 69 -14.30 4.61 15.57
CA MET A 69 -15.13 3.48 15.99
C MET A 69 -16.38 3.94 16.76
N ALA A 70 -16.31 5.05 17.48
CA ALA A 70 -17.42 5.58 18.26
C ALA A 70 -18.42 6.38 17.41
N THR A 71 -17.94 7.16 16.43
CA THR A 71 -18.77 8.10 15.64
C THR A 71 -19.03 7.63 14.21
N GLY A 72 -18.26 6.66 13.70
CA GLY A 72 -18.25 6.28 12.29
C GLY A 72 -17.72 7.37 11.36
N SER A 73 -17.19 8.48 11.89
CA SER A 73 -16.74 9.65 11.12
C SER A 73 -15.39 10.17 11.63
N LEU A 74 -14.47 10.42 10.70
CA LEU A 74 -13.15 11.00 10.97
C LEU A 74 -13.26 12.53 11.11
N HIS A 75 -13.07 13.10 12.30
CA HIS A 75 -12.86 14.55 12.44
C HIS A 75 -11.37 14.84 12.57
N PHE A 76 -10.72 15.20 11.46
CA PHE A 76 -9.37 15.74 11.51
C PHE A 76 -9.44 17.24 11.76
N ALA A 77 -8.76 17.73 12.81
CA ALA A 77 -8.59 19.16 13.06
C ALA A 77 -7.74 19.78 11.94
N GLY A 78 -8.39 20.11 10.81
CA GLY A 78 -7.75 20.72 9.63
C GLY A 78 -8.30 20.26 8.28
N MET A 79 -9.14 19.22 8.20
CA MET A 79 -9.79 18.82 6.95
C MET A 79 -11.12 18.13 7.26
N GLU A 80 -12.20 18.90 7.16
CA GLU A 80 -13.57 18.39 7.27
C GLU A 80 -13.88 17.62 5.98
N LEU A 81 -13.59 16.32 5.95
CA LEU A 81 -14.04 15.46 4.87
C LEU A 81 -15.54 15.23 5.05
N LEU A 82 -16.33 16.03 4.33
CA LEU A 82 -17.79 15.93 4.31
C LEU A 82 -18.23 14.52 3.88
N PRO A 83 -19.25 13.90 4.54
CA PRO A 83 -19.73 12.56 4.19
C PRO A 83 -20.44 12.39 2.82
N SER A 84 -20.31 13.30 1.86
CA SER A 84 -21.21 13.34 0.69
C SER A 84 -20.62 12.98 -0.68
N GLU A 85 -19.37 12.53 -0.81
CA GLU A 85 -18.81 12.14 -2.13
C GLU A 85 -18.87 10.63 -2.44
N LEU A 86 -19.69 9.84 -1.74
CA LEU A 86 -19.93 8.42 -2.08
C LEU A 86 -21.39 8.07 -2.41
N ALA A 87 -22.22 9.06 -2.75
CA ALA A 87 -23.50 8.79 -3.40
C ALA A 87 -23.63 9.66 -4.65
N SER A 88 -23.47 9.02 -5.81
CA SER A 88 -23.77 9.46 -7.20
C SER A 88 -22.55 9.60 -8.11
N ASN A 89 -22.05 8.45 -8.60
CA ASN A 89 -21.86 8.12 -10.03
C ASN A 89 -21.15 6.77 -10.18
#